data_AF-A0A945GCC0-F1
#
_entry.id   AF-A0A945GCC0-F1
#
_cell.length_a   1.000
_cell.length_b   1.000
_cell.length_c   1.000
_cell.angle_alpha   90.00
_cell.angle_beta   90.00
_cell.angle_gamma   90.00
#
_symmetry.space_group_name_H-M   'P 1'
#
loop_
_entity.id
_entity.type
_entity.pdbx_description
1 polymer ?
#
loop_
_entity_poly.entity_id
_entity_poly.type
_entity_poly.pdbx_seq_one_letter_code
_entity_poly.pdbx_strand_id
1 'polypeptide(L)'
;MVATGQTPDGPPAAEETGDLGRDLADHVRALAEDMHRLESSPQHLEAASRLVAEARGRLGDSVRLRWYEVSDEDLDDEGRSRLREEHREHSLYRGGHNPLAPPMTVTRETDAEGRQIVVGKLRTGRTREGPPGRLHGGFLAGLFDDVLSGSPGLVDAGPTVTARLEVRYRKATPVDADLRLEAWVEKQSGRRLIARARCLVAGEVTAEAEALFVSVTHRPDDRDQESRG
;
A
#
# COMPACT_ATOMS: atom_id res chain seq x y z
N MET A 1 50.02 -22.35 14.24
CA MET A 1 49.36 -21.19 13.61
C MET A 1 48.14 -21.70 12.87
N VAL A 2 46.98 -21.65 13.52
CA VAL A 2 45.71 -22.08 12.92
C VAL A 2 45.14 -20.89 12.17
N ALA A 3 45.01 -21.02 10.86
CA ALA A 3 44.31 -20.06 10.03
C ALA A 3 42.80 -20.25 10.25
N THR A 4 42.16 -19.26 10.86
CA THR A 4 40.70 -19.16 10.94
C THR A 4 40.20 -18.70 9.57
N GLY A 5 39.60 -19.62 8.82
CA GLY A 5 38.86 -19.31 7.61
C GLY A 5 37.59 -18.52 7.96
N GLN A 6 37.47 -17.33 7.38
CA GLN A 6 36.20 -16.59 7.33
C GLN A 6 35.27 -17.31 6.36
N THR A 7 34.14 -17.76 6.86
CA THR A 7 32.98 -18.19 6.08
C THR A 7 32.46 -16.97 5.30
N PRO A 8 32.10 -17.08 4.01
CA PRO A 8 31.46 -15.98 3.30
C PRO A 8 30.11 -15.68 3.96
N ASP A 9 29.82 -14.40 4.20
CA ASP A 9 28.50 -13.93 4.63
C ASP A 9 27.46 -14.46 3.64
N GLY A 10 26.55 -15.28 4.15
CA GLY A 10 25.34 -15.65 3.41
C GLY A 10 24.51 -14.41 3.09
N PRO A 11 23.54 -14.51 2.17
CA PRO A 11 22.62 -13.41 1.93
C PRO A 11 21.99 -12.97 3.27
N PRO A 12 21.87 -11.65 3.53
CA PRO A 12 21.27 -11.16 4.78
C PRO A 12 19.89 -11.78 4.97
N ALA A 13 19.50 -12.00 6.23
CA ALA A 13 18.20 -12.60 6.53
C ALA A 13 17.07 -11.75 5.90
N ALA A 14 16.01 -12.40 5.42
CA ALA A 14 14.90 -11.73 4.75
C ALA A 14 14.24 -10.63 5.62
N GLU A 15 14.28 -10.79 6.95
CA GLU A 15 13.82 -9.79 7.93
C GLU A 15 14.74 -8.55 7.98
N GLU A 16 16.06 -8.73 7.99
CA GLU A 16 17.03 -7.62 7.97
C GLU A 16 16.94 -6.80 6.67
N THR A 17 16.73 -7.47 5.54
CA THR A 17 16.55 -6.79 4.24
C THR A 17 15.19 -6.07 4.16
N GLY A 18 14.16 -6.64 4.80
CA GLY A 18 12.82 -6.06 4.87
C GLY A 18 12.77 -4.74 5.63
N ASP A 19 13.52 -4.62 6.72
CA ASP A 19 13.55 -3.39 7.51
C ASP A 19 14.40 -2.29 6.86
N LEU A 20 15.52 -2.65 6.23
CA LEU A 20 16.34 -1.69 5.46
C LEU A 20 15.58 -1.06 4.28
N GLY A 21 14.74 -1.83 3.60
CA GLY A 21 13.88 -1.32 2.51
C GLY A 21 12.84 -0.31 3.02
N ARG A 22 12.28 -0.54 4.21
CA ARG A 22 11.35 0.39 4.86
C ARG A 22 12.05 1.67 5.28
N ASP A 23 13.22 1.55 5.91
CA ASP A 23 14.04 2.69 6.32
C ASP A 23 14.36 3.59 5.12
N LEU A 24 14.76 3.01 3.98
CA LEU A 24 15.03 3.78 2.78
C LEU A 24 13.77 4.49 2.27
N ALA A 25 12.62 3.81 2.25
CA ALA A 25 11.35 4.42 1.84
C ALA A 25 10.97 5.59 2.79
N ASP A 26 11.21 5.45 4.09
CA ASP A 26 10.98 6.51 5.08
C ASP A 26 11.89 7.73 4.85
N HIS A 27 13.17 7.52 4.56
CA HIS A 27 14.07 8.62 4.19
C HIS A 27 13.58 9.36 2.92
N VAL A 28 13.09 8.62 1.91
CA VAL A 28 12.54 9.23 0.69
C VAL A 28 11.24 9.99 0.98
N ARG A 29 10.36 9.48 1.84
CA ARG A 29 9.16 10.19 2.30
C ARG A 29 9.54 11.50 3.01
N ALA A 30 10.49 11.45 3.95
CA ALA A 30 10.97 12.63 4.68
C ALA A 30 11.58 13.67 3.74
N LEU A 31 12.39 13.25 2.76
CA LEU A 31 12.93 14.13 1.72
C LEU A 31 11.81 14.81 0.93
N ALA A 32 10.79 14.05 0.51
CA ALA A 32 9.64 14.61 -0.21
C ALA A 32 8.86 15.63 0.64
N GLU A 33 8.70 15.39 1.94
CA GLU A 33 8.09 16.37 2.86
C GLU A 33 8.93 17.64 3.00
N ASP A 34 10.26 17.51 3.16
CA ASP A 34 11.16 18.64 3.30
C ASP A 34 11.22 19.50 2.03
N MET A 35 11.14 18.89 0.85
CA MET A 35 11.01 19.62 -0.42
C MET A 35 9.78 20.54 -0.48
N HIS A 36 8.69 20.19 0.24
CA HIS A 36 7.48 21.02 0.32
C HIS A 36 7.50 22.01 1.50
N ARG A 37 8.38 21.79 2.49
CA ARG A 37 8.38 22.52 3.76
C ARG A 37 9.47 23.57 3.83
N LEU A 38 10.64 23.29 3.26
CA LEU A 38 11.84 24.10 3.40
C LEU A 38 12.06 24.98 2.18
N GLU A 39 12.38 26.25 2.41
CA GLU A 39 12.95 27.11 1.39
C GLU A 39 14.44 26.77 1.22
N SER A 40 14.82 26.32 0.03
CA SER A 40 16.18 25.83 -0.26
C SER A 40 16.88 26.72 -1.28
N SER A 41 18.14 27.05 -1.01
CA SER A 41 18.99 27.75 -1.98
C SER A 41 19.36 26.84 -3.15
N PRO A 42 19.74 27.40 -4.32
CA PRO A 42 20.21 26.60 -5.45
C PRO A 42 21.38 25.65 -5.10
N GLN A 43 22.29 26.10 -4.23
CA GLN A 43 23.43 25.28 -3.78
C GLN A 43 22.98 24.07 -2.96
N HIS A 44 22.00 24.22 -2.06
CA HIS A 44 21.46 23.09 -1.30
C HIS A 44 20.73 22.11 -2.22
N LEU A 45 19.96 22.60 -3.19
CA LEU A 45 19.25 21.75 -4.16
C LEU A 45 20.23 20.96 -5.04
N GLU A 46 21.31 21.57 -5.50
CA GLU A 46 22.34 20.89 -6.30
C GLU A 46 23.04 19.79 -5.49
N ALA A 47 23.44 20.09 -4.24
CA ALA A 47 24.08 19.12 -3.36
C ALA A 47 23.15 17.94 -3.04
N ALA A 48 21.88 18.20 -2.71
CA ALA A 48 20.88 17.17 -2.46
C ALA A 48 20.62 16.31 -3.71
N SER A 49 20.50 16.93 -4.89
CA SER A 49 20.29 16.21 -6.15
C SER A 49 21.46 15.26 -6.46
N ARG A 50 22.70 15.65 -6.14
CA ARG A 50 23.88 14.79 -6.32
C ARG A 50 23.84 13.57 -5.41
N LEU A 51 23.46 13.75 -4.14
CA LEU A 51 23.33 12.65 -3.18
C LEU A 51 22.21 11.68 -3.57
N VAL A 52 21.07 12.19 -4.03
CA VAL A 52 19.98 11.34 -4.55
C VAL A 52 20.43 10.56 -5.78
N ALA A 53 21.20 11.18 -6.69
CA ALA A 53 21.75 10.49 -7.85
C ALA A 53 22.74 9.37 -7.46
N GLU A 54 23.60 9.62 -6.46
CA GLU A 54 24.49 8.59 -5.92
C GLU A 54 23.69 7.44 -5.28
N ALA A 55 22.70 7.75 -4.44
CA ALA A 55 21.86 6.74 -3.80
C ALA A 55 21.15 5.85 -4.84
N ARG A 56 20.64 6.44 -5.93
CA ARG A 56 20.06 5.68 -7.05
C ARG A 56 21.04 4.70 -7.67
N GLY A 57 22.32 5.06 -7.79
CA GLY A 57 23.37 4.17 -8.29
C GLY A 57 23.72 3.02 -7.34
N ARG A 58 23.26 3.04 -6.08
CA ARG A 58 23.49 1.97 -5.09
C ARG A 58 22.36 0.93 -5.02
N LEU A 59 21.21 1.19 -5.65
CA LEU A 59 20.04 0.30 -5.61
C LEU A 59 20.22 -1.02 -6.38
N GLY A 60 21.31 -1.14 -7.15
CA GLY A 60 21.68 -2.33 -7.89
C GLY A 60 21.23 -2.31 -9.35
N ASP A 61 21.68 -3.33 -10.08
CA ASP A 61 21.56 -3.41 -11.54
C ASP A 61 20.55 -4.46 -12.02
N SER A 62 19.97 -5.23 -11.09
CA SER A 62 19.02 -6.31 -11.40
C SER A 62 17.58 -5.84 -11.36
N VAL A 63 16.81 -6.20 -12.38
CA VAL A 63 15.38 -5.94 -12.42
C VAL A 63 14.67 -7.01 -11.61
N ARG A 64 13.95 -6.58 -10.58
CA ARG A 64 13.01 -7.46 -9.89
C ARG A 64 11.82 -7.79 -10.81
N LEU A 65 11.51 -9.07 -10.94
CA LEU A 65 10.30 -9.55 -11.61
C LEU A 65 9.04 -9.21 -10.81
N ARG A 66 7.95 -8.89 -11.50
CA ARG A 66 6.64 -8.74 -10.86
C ARG A 66 6.17 -10.09 -10.34
N TRP A 67 5.37 -10.09 -9.28
CA TRP A 67 4.91 -11.32 -8.64
C TRP A 67 4.15 -12.29 -9.56
N TYR A 68 3.55 -11.79 -10.65
CA TYR A 68 2.87 -12.59 -11.67
C TYR A 68 3.74 -12.91 -12.89
N GLU A 69 4.98 -12.41 -12.94
CA GLU A 69 5.97 -12.75 -13.98
C GLU A 69 6.83 -13.96 -13.56
N VAL A 70 6.76 -14.38 -12.30
CA VAL A 70 7.42 -15.59 -11.81
C VAL A 70 6.54 -16.80 -12.14
N SER A 71 7.12 -17.83 -12.75
CA SER A 71 6.39 -19.04 -13.13
C SER A 71 5.86 -19.76 -11.90
N ASP A 72 4.60 -20.21 -11.95
CA ASP A 72 4.00 -21.03 -10.89
C ASP A 72 4.73 -22.38 -10.73
N GLU A 73 5.32 -22.91 -11.81
CA GLU A 73 6.10 -24.16 -11.79
C GLU A 73 7.40 -24.03 -10.98
N ASP A 74 7.92 -22.80 -10.86
CA ASP A 74 9.17 -22.48 -10.15
C ASP A 74 8.93 -22.17 -8.67
N LEU A 75 7.67 -22.22 -8.20
CA LEU A 75 7.29 -21.79 -6.86
C LEU A 75 6.74 -22.93 -6.00
N ASP A 76 7.32 -23.09 -4.81
CA ASP A 76 6.69 -23.80 -3.70
C ASP A 76 5.73 -22.87 -2.93
N ASP A 77 5.08 -23.39 -1.88
CA ASP A 77 4.15 -22.61 -1.06
C ASP A 77 4.82 -21.42 -0.37
N GLU A 78 6.07 -21.60 0.05
CA GLU A 78 6.87 -20.56 0.71
C GLU A 78 7.21 -19.42 -0.27
N GLY A 79 7.66 -19.76 -1.47
CA GLY A 79 7.92 -18.82 -2.56
C GLY A 79 6.67 -18.03 -2.94
N ARG A 80 5.51 -18.69 -3.04
CA ARG A 80 4.22 -18.02 -3.27
C ARG A 80 3.85 -17.07 -2.13
N SER A 81 4.10 -17.45 -0.87
CA SER A 81 3.83 -16.58 0.28
C SER A 81 4.73 -15.34 0.25
N ARG A 82 6.03 -15.54 0.05
CA ARG A 82 7.03 -14.47 -0.02
C ARG A 82 6.73 -13.46 -1.13
N LEU A 83 6.37 -13.92 -2.33
CA LEU A 83 6.01 -13.02 -3.44
C LEU A 83 4.75 -12.20 -3.15
N ARG A 84 3.76 -12.79 -2.44
CA ARG A 84 2.56 -12.07 -2.03
C ARG A 84 2.86 -11.02 -0.96
N GLU A 85 3.74 -11.34 0.00
CA GLU A 85 4.22 -10.39 1.00
C GLU A 85 4.99 -9.25 0.35
N GLU A 86 5.94 -9.56 -0.53
CA GLU A 86 6.69 -8.55 -1.28
C GLU A 86 5.75 -7.66 -2.11
N HIS A 87 4.77 -8.25 -2.81
CA HIS A 87 3.77 -7.46 -3.53
C HIS A 87 3.02 -6.48 -2.62
N ARG A 88 2.64 -6.90 -1.40
CA ARG A 88 1.98 -6.03 -0.41
C ARG A 88 2.91 -4.92 0.07
N GLU A 89 4.18 -5.22 0.33
CA GLU A 89 5.19 -4.24 0.76
C GLU A 89 5.48 -3.17 -0.30
N HIS A 90 5.17 -3.44 -1.57
CA HIS A 90 5.28 -2.46 -2.65
C HIS A 90 3.94 -1.82 -3.05
N SER A 91 2.85 -2.13 -2.35
CA SER A 91 1.53 -1.56 -2.61
C SER A 91 1.53 -0.02 -2.50
N LEU A 92 0.73 0.63 -3.35
CA LEU A 92 0.66 2.09 -3.45
C LEU A 92 0.14 2.79 -2.19
N TYR A 93 -0.67 2.13 -1.36
CA TYR A 93 -1.31 2.76 -0.19
C TYR A 93 -0.90 2.18 1.16
N ARG A 94 -0.30 0.97 1.17
CA ARG A 94 0.10 0.27 2.41
C ARG A 94 1.52 -0.30 2.39
N GLY A 95 2.20 -0.20 1.26
CA GLY A 95 3.50 -0.83 1.10
C GLY A 95 4.58 -0.11 1.91
N GLY A 96 5.21 -0.81 2.85
CA GLY A 96 6.31 -0.26 3.65
C GLY A 96 7.49 0.17 2.78
N HIS A 97 7.78 -0.58 1.73
CA HIS A 97 8.87 -0.33 0.77
C HIS A 97 8.49 0.66 -0.34
N ASN A 98 7.24 1.11 -0.41
CA ASN A 98 6.80 2.08 -1.41
C ASN A 98 6.79 3.51 -0.82
N PRO A 99 7.71 4.40 -1.21
CA PRO A 99 7.74 5.76 -0.68
C PRO A 99 6.55 6.62 -1.12
N LEU A 100 5.77 6.18 -2.11
CA LEU A 100 4.50 6.82 -2.49
C LEU A 100 3.34 6.40 -1.59
N ALA A 101 3.46 5.30 -0.84
CA ALA A 101 2.49 4.94 0.18
C ALA A 101 2.66 5.81 1.42
N PRO A 102 1.57 6.37 1.98
CA PRO A 102 1.65 6.99 3.29
C PRO A 102 1.91 5.90 4.34
N PRO A 103 2.62 6.21 5.43
CA PRO A 103 2.65 5.33 6.59
C PRO A 103 1.21 5.14 7.10
N MET A 104 0.69 3.93 6.95
CA MET A 104 -0.67 3.57 7.33
C MET A 104 -0.65 2.20 8.02
N THR A 105 -1.32 2.12 9.16
CA THR A 105 -1.59 0.84 9.83
C THR A 105 -2.99 0.38 9.47
N VAL A 106 -3.14 -0.91 9.12
CA VAL A 106 -4.44 -1.51 8.84
C VAL A 106 -4.65 -2.71 9.76
N THR A 107 -5.78 -2.70 10.46
CA THR A 107 -6.15 -3.73 11.43
C THR A 107 -7.58 -4.19 11.22
N ARG A 108 -7.92 -5.36 11.76
CA ARG A 108 -9.30 -5.80 11.90
C ARG A 108 -9.73 -5.49 13.33
N GLU A 109 -10.83 -4.77 13.48
CA GLU A 109 -11.40 -4.38 14.77
C GLU A 109 -12.88 -4.81 14.82
N THR A 110 -13.49 -4.78 16.01
CA THR A 110 -14.95 -4.90 16.19
C THR A 110 -15.48 -3.54 16.62
N ASP A 111 -16.49 -3.01 15.93
CA ASP A 111 -17.10 -1.72 16.28
C ASP A 111 -18.01 -1.80 17.52
N ALA A 112 -18.54 -0.65 17.96
CA ALA A 112 -19.41 -0.57 19.13
C ALA A 112 -20.72 -1.36 18.98
N GLU A 113 -21.15 -1.62 17.75
CA GLU A 113 -22.33 -2.42 17.41
C GLU A 113 -22.01 -3.92 17.25
N GLY A 114 -20.77 -4.33 17.49
CA GLY A 114 -20.34 -5.73 17.38
C GLY A 114 -20.01 -6.18 15.95
N ARG A 115 -19.94 -5.27 14.98
CA ARG A 115 -19.62 -5.59 13.58
C ARG A 115 -18.11 -5.68 13.38
N GLN A 116 -17.68 -6.65 12.59
CA GLN A 116 -16.30 -6.73 12.14
C GLN A 116 -16.02 -5.62 11.13
N ILE A 117 -14.93 -4.88 11.33
CA ILE A 117 -14.52 -3.76 10.49
C ILE A 117 -13.02 -3.84 10.17
N VAL A 118 -12.64 -3.29 9.02
CA VAL A 118 -11.24 -2.96 8.70
C VAL A 118 -10.99 -1.51 9.06
N VAL A 119 -9.90 -1.26 9.77
CA VAL A 119 -9.53 0.08 10.22
C VAL A 119 -8.17 0.46 9.68
N GLY A 120 -8.13 1.53 8.89
CA GLY A 120 -6.91 2.23 8.49
C GLY A 120 -6.65 3.45 9.38
N LYS A 121 -5.45 3.56 9.94
CA LYS A 121 -5.00 4.77 10.67
C LYS A 121 -3.76 5.33 10.01
N LEU A 122 -3.80 6.61 9.69
CA LEU A 122 -2.70 7.33 9.08
C LEU A 122 -2.73 8.82 9.42
N ARG A 123 -1.57 9.44 9.28
CA ARG A 123 -1.41 10.89 9.30
C ARG A 123 -0.76 11.30 7.99
N THR A 124 -1.29 12.33 7.36
CA THR A 124 -0.79 12.82 6.07
C THR A 124 -0.47 14.30 6.18
N GLY A 125 0.55 14.76 5.47
CA GLY A 125 0.96 16.16 5.46
C GLY A 125 0.72 16.86 4.12
N ARG A 126 1.38 18.01 3.98
CA ARG A 126 1.34 18.89 2.79
C ARG A 126 1.64 18.22 1.45
N THR A 127 2.35 17.09 1.42
CA THR A 127 2.66 16.33 0.19
C THR A 127 1.42 15.73 -0.47
N ARG A 128 0.29 15.67 0.23
CA ARG A 128 -1.01 15.16 -0.27
C ARG A 128 -2.09 16.24 -0.28
N GLU A 129 -1.71 17.50 -0.08
CA GLU A 129 -2.62 18.63 -0.07
C GLU A 129 -3.21 18.85 -1.46
N GLY A 130 -4.50 19.17 -1.52
CA GLY A 130 -5.17 19.62 -2.75
C GLY A 130 -5.62 21.07 -2.58
N PRO A 131 -6.77 21.31 -1.93
CA PRO A 131 -7.13 22.65 -1.47
C PRO A 131 -6.29 23.09 -0.26
N PRO A 132 -6.20 24.42 0.01
CA PRO A 132 -5.45 24.95 1.15
C PRO A 132 -5.81 24.30 2.50
N GLY A 133 -4.83 23.66 3.13
CA GLY A 133 -4.93 22.93 4.39
C GLY A 133 -5.76 21.65 4.31
N ARG A 134 -6.13 21.16 3.11
CA ARG A 134 -7.05 20.02 2.93
C ARG A 134 -6.43 18.91 2.09
N LEU A 135 -6.71 17.68 2.49
CA LEU A 135 -6.30 16.49 1.77
C LEU A 135 -6.92 16.48 0.37
N HIS A 136 -6.13 16.14 -0.64
CA HIS A 136 -6.62 16.01 -2.00
C HIS A 136 -7.68 14.90 -2.08
N GLY A 137 -8.88 15.22 -2.61
CA GLY A 137 -10.00 14.28 -2.65
C GLY A 137 -9.67 12.97 -3.38
N GLY A 138 -8.96 13.06 -4.51
CA GLY A 138 -8.51 11.87 -5.24
C GLY A 138 -7.57 10.95 -4.44
N PHE A 139 -6.78 11.51 -3.52
CA PHE A 139 -5.93 10.70 -2.64
C PHE A 139 -6.76 9.99 -1.57
N LEU A 140 -7.74 10.69 -0.99
CA LEU A 140 -8.69 10.10 -0.06
C LEU A 140 -9.55 9.01 -0.72
N ALA A 141 -9.94 9.17 -1.97
CA ALA A 141 -10.64 8.13 -2.73
C ALA A 141 -9.79 6.86 -2.87
N GLY A 142 -8.49 6.99 -3.14
CA GLY A 142 -7.59 5.84 -3.19
C GLY A 142 -7.36 5.19 -1.84
N LEU A 143 -7.30 5.96 -0.75
CA LEU A 143 -7.28 5.41 0.62
C LEU A 143 -8.55 4.62 0.93
N PHE A 144 -9.72 5.09 0.47
CA PHE A 144 -10.96 4.33 0.60
C PHE A 144 -10.90 3.02 -0.17
N ASP A 145 -10.50 3.03 -1.44
CA ASP A 145 -10.36 1.80 -2.25
C ASP A 145 -9.47 0.77 -1.53
N ASP A 146 -8.31 1.22 -1.05
CA ASP A 146 -7.35 0.37 -0.37
C ASP A 146 -7.92 -0.21 0.94
N VAL A 147 -8.46 0.61 1.85
CA VAL A 147 -9.05 0.11 3.11
C VAL A 147 -10.26 -0.80 2.84
N LEU A 148 -11.11 -0.44 1.88
CA LEU A 148 -12.26 -1.25 1.46
C LEU A 148 -11.83 -2.61 0.89
N SER A 149 -10.65 -2.72 0.27
CA SER A 149 -10.12 -3.97 -0.27
C SER A 149 -9.90 -5.05 0.79
N GLY A 150 -9.87 -4.69 2.08
CA GLY A 150 -9.82 -5.64 3.19
C GLY A 150 -11.18 -6.25 3.56
N SER A 151 -12.29 -5.60 3.19
CA SER A 151 -13.66 -6.01 3.54
C SER A 151 -14.05 -7.40 3.02
N PRO A 152 -13.68 -7.83 1.80
CA PRO A 152 -13.93 -9.20 1.33
C PRO A 152 -13.38 -10.28 2.26
N GLY A 153 -12.27 -10.01 2.95
CA GLY A 153 -11.66 -10.92 3.92
C GLY A 153 -12.35 -10.95 5.29
N LEU A 154 -13.35 -10.12 5.54
CA LEU A 154 -14.19 -10.18 6.75
C LEU A 154 -15.29 -11.24 6.65
N VAL A 155 -15.60 -11.71 5.44
CA VAL A 155 -16.68 -12.66 5.13
C VAL A 155 -16.21 -13.79 4.22
N ASP A 156 -14.89 -13.99 4.12
CA ASP A 156 -14.25 -15.04 3.32
C ASP A 156 -14.73 -15.10 1.86
N ALA A 157 -14.95 -13.94 1.23
CA ALA A 157 -15.49 -13.85 -0.13
C ALA A 157 -14.54 -14.30 -1.25
N GLY A 158 -13.31 -14.73 -0.90
CA GLY A 158 -12.26 -15.10 -1.84
C GLY A 158 -11.73 -13.92 -2.67
N PRO A 159 -11.08 -14.21 -3.81
CA PRO A 159 -10.55 -13.17 -4.70
C PRO A 159 -11.67 -12.30 -5.28
N THR A 160 -11.54 -10.99 -5.09
CA THR A 160 -12.48 -10.00 -5.63
C THR A 160 -11.73 -8.83 -6.25
N VAL A 161 -12.42 -8.11 -7.13
CA VAL A 161 -11.93 -6.87 -7.72
C VAL A 161 -12.93 -5.74 -7.46
N THR A 162 -12.43 -4.50 -7.31
CA THR A 162 -13.28 -3.31 -7.23
C THR A 162 -13.95 -3.08 -8.58
N ALA A 163 -15.27 -3.20 -8.64
CA ALA A 163 -16.06 -2.94 -9.84
C ALA A 163 -16.65 -1.51 -9.87
N ARG A 164 -16.90 -0.92 -8.70
CA ARG A 164 -17.33 0.47 -8.54
C ARG A 164 -16.85 1.01 -7.20
N LEU A 165 -16.45 2.27 -7.18
CA LEU A 165 -16.22 3.06 -5.97
C LEU A 165 -16.99 4.38 -6.09
N GLU A 166 -17.82 4.68 -5.10
CA GLU A 166 -18.50 5.96 -4.97
C GLU A 166 -18.05 6.64 -3.69
N VAL A 167 -17.65 7.91 -3.76
CA VAL A 167 -17.17 8.68 -2.62
C VAL A 167 -18.01 9.94 -2.45
N ARG A 168 -18.49 10.17 -1.23
CA ARG A 168 -19.21 11.37 -0.83
C ARG A 168 -18.38 12.17 0.17
N TYR A 169 -17.92 13.34 -0.25
CA TYR A 169 -17.21 14.30 0.60
C TYR A 169 -18.23 15.12 1.40
N ARG A 170 -18.22 14.98 2.73
CA ARG A 170 -19.16 15.64 3.66
C ARG A 170 -18.60 16.94 4.22
N LYS A 171 -17.33 16.91 4.63
CA LYS A 171 -16.56 18.03 5.17
C LYS A 171 -15.15 17.97 4.59
N ALA A 172 -14.47 19.11 4.53
CA ALA A 172 -13.11 19.15 4.02
C ALA A 172 -12.15 18.44 4.98
N THR A 173 -11.59 17.30 4.57
CA THR A 173 -10.62 16.53 5.35
C THR A 173 -9.32 17.35 5.50
N PRO A 174 -8.90 17.73 6.71
CA PRO A 174 -7.64 18.45 6.90
C PRO A 174 -6.41 17.57 6.62
N VAL A 175 -5.32 18.19 6.16
CA VAL A 175 -3.97 17.61 6.31
C VAL A 175 -3.46 17.86 7.73
N ASP A 176 -2.32 17.26 8.09
CA ASP A 176 -1.69 17.39 9.41
C ASP A 176 -2.65 17.00 10.56
N ALA A 177 -3.51 16.01 10.30
CA ALA A 177 -4.46 15.45 11.26
C ALA A 177 -4.45 13.93 11.20
N ASP A 178 -4.80 13.30 12.31
CA ASP A 178 -4.91 11.85 12.38
C ASP A 178 -6.24 11.43 11.75
N LEU A 179 -6.15 10.59 10.73
CA LEU A 179 -7.28 10.07 9.98
C LEU A 179 -7.55 8.63 10.41
N ARG A 180 -8.80 8.31 10.67
CA ARG A 180 -9.28 6.95 10.88
C ARG A 180 -10.27 6.60 9.77
N LEU A 181 -9.91 5.64 8.93
CA LEU A 181 -10.82 5.05 7.95
C LEU A 181 -11.38 3.76 8.53
N GLU A 182 -12.69 3.59 8.48
CA GLU A 182 -13.37 2.37 8.88
C GLU A 182 -14.14 1.83 7.69
N ALA A 183 -13.99 0.53 7.40
CA ALA A 183 -14.69 -0.15 6.33
C ALA A 183 -15.37 -1.43 6.83
N TRP A 184 -16.56 -1.73 6.32
CA TRP A 184 -17.34 -2.91 6.69
C TRP A 184 -18.12 -3.45 5.49
N VAL A 185 -18.49 -4.73 5.57
CA VAL A 185 -19.39 -5.35 4.59
C VAL A 185 -20.82 -4.96 4.92
N GLU A 186 -21.52 -4.35 3.96
CA GLU A 186 -22.93 -4.01 4.08
C GLU A 186 -23.81 -5.20 3.65
N LYS A 187 -23.45 -5.84 2.52
CA LYS A 187 -24.22 -6.96 1.97
C LYS A 187 -23.38 -7.79 1.00
N GLN A 188 -23.60 -9.10 1.00
CA GLN A 188 -23.10 -10.01 -0.03
C GLN A 188 -24.28 -10.74 -0.71
N SER A 189 -24.21 -10.90 -2.02
CA SER A 189 -25.22 -11.61 -2.81
C SER A 189 -24.56 -12.26 -4.03
N GLY A 190 -24.38 -13.58 -3.97
CA GLY A 190 -23.66 -14.34 -5.00
C GLY A 190 -22.24 -13.78 -5.16
N ARG A 191 -21.88 -13.42 -6.40
CA ARG A 191 -20.56 -12.87 -6.73
C ARG A 191 -20.39 -11.37 -6.41
N ARG A 192 -21.41 -10.70 -5.86
CA ARG A 192 -21.37 -9.26 -5.58
C ARG A 192 -21.27 -9.02 -4.09
N LEU A 193 -20.35 -8.17 -3.68
CA LEU A 193 -20.17 -7.72 -2.29
C LEU A 193 -20.18 -6.20 -2.27
N ILE A 194 -21.09 -5.63 -1.49
CA ILE A 194 -21.17 -4.19 -1.22
C ILE A 194 -20.54 -3.94 0.14
N ALA A 195 -19.53 -3.07 0.15
CA ALA A 195 -18.86 -2.62 1.35
C ALA A 195 -18.98 -1.10 1.47
N ARG A 196 -19.01 -0.60 2.70
CA ARG A 196 -19.06 0.84 3.00
C ARG A 196 -17.88 1.22 3.84
N ALA A 197 -17.49 2.49 3.74
CA ALA A 197 -16.45 3.06 4.56
C ALA A 197 -16.75 4.51 4.95
N ARG A 198 -16.10 4.97 6.01
CA ARG A 198 -16.10 6.37 6.44
C ARG A 198 -14.72 6.80 6.89
N CYS A 199 -14.39 8.07 6.66
CA CYS A 199 -13.19 8.71 7.17
C CYS A 199 -13.59 9.63 8.33
N LEU A 200 -12.96 9.44 9.49
CA LEU A 200 -13.16 10.22 10.68
C LEU A 200 -11.92 11.06 10.99
N VAL A 201 -12.16 12.29 11.44
CA VAL A 201 -11.15 13.20 11.99
C VAL A 201 -11.68 13.73 13.31
N ALA A 202 -10.97 13.47 14.41
CA ALA A 202 -11.42 13.81 15.77
C ALA A 202 -12.87 13.33 16.07
N GLY A 203 -13.24 12.15 15.57
CA GLY A 203 -14.58 11.56 15.74
C GLY A 203 -15.64 12.04 14.75
N GLU A 204 -15.35 13.05 13.93
CA GLU A 204 -16.29 13.61 12.95
C GLU A 204 -16.09 13.00 11.56
N VAL A 205 -17.19 12.60 10.90
CA VAL A 205 -17.14 12.07 9.54
C VAL A 205 -16.87 13.19 8.53
N THR A 206 -15.77 13.07 7.78
CA THR A 206 -15.41 14.02 6.72
C THR A 206 -15.76 13.50 5.33
N ALA A 207 -15.72 12.19 5.12
CA ALA A 207 -16.12 11.56 3.87
C ALA A 207 -16.64 10.14 4.09
N GLU A 208 -17.44 9.65 3.16
CA GLU A 208 -18.00 8.31 3.14
C GLU A 208 -17.75 7.69 1.77
N ALA A 209 -17.66 6.36 1.71
CA ALA A 209 -17.51 5.63 0.47
C ALA A 209 -18.37 4.36 0.45
N GLU A 210 -18.77 3.95 -0.74
CA GLU A 210 -19.37 2.65 -1.01
C GLU A 210 -18.65 1.99 -2.18
N ALA A 211 -18.23 0.75 -2.01
CA ALA A 211 -17.62 -0.04 -3.07
C ALA A 211 -18.47 -1.27 -3.39
N LEU A 212 -18.54 -1.58 -4.69
CA LEU A 212 -19.00 -2.87 -5.19
C LEU A 212 -17.77 -3.69 -5.57
N PHE A 213 -17.57 -4.80 -4.88
CA PHE A 213 -16.62 -5.84 -5.24
C PHE A 213 -17.31 -6.96 -6.00
N VAL A 214 -16.60 -7.54 -6.97
CA VAL A 214 -17.06 -8.70 -7.73
C VAL A 214 -16.06 -9.84 -7.58
N SER A 215 -16.54 -11.01 -7.15
CA SER A 215 -15.73 -12.22 -7.07
C SER A 215 -15.29 -12.67 -8.46
N VAL A 216 -14.00 -12.93 -8.59
CA VAL A 216 -13.40 -13.49 -9.79
C VAL A 216 -12.99 -14.92 -9.50
N THR A 217 -13.56 -15.86 -10.24
CA THR A 217 -12.98 -17.21 -10.34
C THR A 217 -11.69 -17.06 -11.14
N HIS A 218 -10.60 -17.62 -10.65
CA HIS A 218 -9.37 -17.77 -11.43
C HIS A 218 -9.75 -18.43 -12.76
N ARG A 219 -9.61 -17.73 -13.90
CA ARG A 219 -9.64 -18.41 -15.20
C ARG A 219 -8.34 -19.20 -15.27
N PRO A 220 -8.36 -20.51 -15.55
CA PRO A 220 -7.17 -21.18 -16.06
C PRO A 220 -6.71 -20.38 -17.30
N ASP A 221 -5.41 -20.13 -17.36
CA ASP A 221 -4.72 -19.31 -18.36
C ASP A 221 -5.28 -19.52 -19.80
N ASP A 222 -5.58 -18.42 -20.52
CA ASP A 222 -5.93 -18.45 -21.96
C ASP A 222 -4.69 -18.77 -22.85
N ARG A 223 -3.70 -19.52 -22.35
CA ARG A 223 -2.48 -19.88 -23.10
C ARG A 223 -2.59 -21.15 -23.94
N ASP A 224 -3.72 -21.87 -23.88
CA ASP A 224 -3.92 -23.11 -24.64
C ASP A 224 -4.58 -22.94 -26.03
N GLN A 225 -4.83 -21.70 -26.49
CA GLN A 225 -5.47 -21.49 -27.81
C GLN A 225 -4.51 -21.26 -28.99
N GLU A 226 -3.19 -21.18 -28.80
CA GLU A 226 -2.24 -21.00 -29.90
C GLU A 226 -1.50 -22.28 -30.35
N SER A 227 -1.83 -23.47 -29.82
CA SER A 227 -1.22 -24.74 -30.26
C SER A 227 -2.09 -25.59 -31.21
N ARG A 228 -3.21 -25.05 -31.70
CA ARG A 228 -4.06 -25.70 -32.71
C ARG A 228 -4.39 -24.74 -33.85
N GLY A 229 -3.40 -24.46 -34.68
CA GLY A 229 -3.54 -23.78 -35.98
C GLY A 229 -2.56 -24.35 -36.97
#